data_AF-A0AAD7EYY6-F1
#
_entry.id   AF-A0AAD7EYY6-F1
#
_cell.length_a   1.000
_cell.length_b   1.000
_cell.length_c   1.000
_cell.angle_alpha   90.00
_cell.angle_beta   90.00
_cell.angle_gamma   90.00
#
_symmetry.space_group_name_H-M   'P 1'
#
loop_
_entity.id
_entity.type
_entity.pdbx_description
1 polymer ?
#
loop_
_entity_poly.entity_id
_entity_poly.type
_entity_poly.pdbx_seq_one_letter_code
_entity_poly.pdbx_strand_id
1 'polypeptide(L)'
;MLSLGPPVSPITPTPNLQIARASGSNRRSPPIPLSDPLDMAAASIYLKITSFLHKLDEFHLKRDLLKYIPLFEELNFFNIDEIAKLDTATALCGAIDISLGNATFLLEQIRGEMKHTDRERRTLGAGT
;
A
#
# COMPACT_ATOMS: atom_id res chain seq x y z
N MET A 1 63.78 23.11 -16.80
CA MET A 1 62.39 22.89 -16.32
C MET A 1 61.71 22.01 -17.34
N LEU A 2 61.60 20.70 -17.05
CA LEU A 2 61.19 19.68 -18.02
C LEU A 2 59.85 19.07 -17.61
N SER A 3 59.05 18.82 -18.65
CA SER A 3 57.66 18.40 -18.69
C SER A 3 57.35 17.14 -17.86
N LEU A 4 56.28 17.19 -17.06
CA LEU A 4 55.63 16.03 -16.46
C LEU A 4 54.82 15.28 -17.54
N GLY A 5 55.15 14.01 -17.81
CA GLY A 5 54.20 13.04 -18.38
C GLY A 5 53.58 12.19 -17.26
N PRO A 6 53.04 10.98 -17.53
CA PRO A 6 52.09 10.51 -18.54
C PRO A 6 50.70 10.24 -17.88
N PRO A 7 49.71 9.60 -18.55
CA PRO A 7 49.37 8.28 -18.03
C PRO A 7 48.94 7.24 -19.09
N VAL A 8 49.57 6.08 -19.03
CA VAL A 8 49.01 4.81 -19.50
C VAL A 8 48.07 4.31 -18.40
N SER A 9 46.81 4.04 -18.75
CA SER A 9 45.80 3.53 -17.84
C SER A 9 46.15 2.12 -17.34
N PRO A 10 46.03 1.82 -16.04
CA PRO A 10 46.22 0.48 -15.51
C PRO A 10 45.03 -0.43 -15.86
N ILE A 11 45.35 -1.63 -16.34
CA ILE A 11 44.41 -2.72 -16.60
C ILE A 11 44.07 -3.36 -15.25
N THR A 12 42.82 -3.27 -14.83
CA THR A 12 42.34 -3.85 -13.57
C THR A 12 42.25 -5.38 -13.69
N PRO A 13 42.81 -6.18 -12.75
CA PRO A 13 42.65 -7.63 -12.75
C PRO A 13 41.25 -8.05 -12.27
N THR A 14 40.64 -8.99 -12.98
CA THR A 14 39.38 -9.67 -12.64
C THR A 14 39.55 -10.58 -11.41
N PRO A 15 38.58 -10.66 -10.48
CA PRO A 15 38.66 -11.56 -9.34
C PRO A 15 38.36 -13.01 -9.76
N ASN A 16 39.24 -13.91 -9.33
CA ASN A 16 39.14 -15.35 -9.52
C ASN A 16 38.31 -15.94 -8.37
N LEU A 17 37.07 -16.36 -8.62
CA LEU A 17 36.24 -17.07 -7.65
C LEU A 17 36.43 -18.59 -7.83
N GLN A 18 37.26 -19.17 -6.96
CA GLN A 18 37.40 -20.62 -6.82
C GLN A 18 36.11 -21.21 -6.24
N ILE A 19 35.46 -22.08 -7.01
CA ILE A 19 34.31 -22.88 -6.58
C ILE A 19 34.82 -24.25 -6.12
N ALA A 20 34.71 -24.53 -4.82
CA ALA A 20 34.94 -25.85 -4.24
C ALA A 20 33.85 -26.82 -4.70
N ARG A 21 34.27 -28.00 -5.19
CA ARG A 21 33.40 -29.14 -5.51
C ARG A 21 33.15 -29.99 -4.27
N ALA A 22 31.91 -30.39 -4.05
CA ALA A 22 31.57 -31.77 -3.66
C ALA A 22 30.11 -32.11 -4.03
N SER A 23 29.94 -33.32 -4.54
CA SER A 23 28.75 -33.90 -5.20
C SER A 23 27.48 -34.00 -4.33
N GLY A 24 26.33 -33.94 -4.99
CA GLY A 24 25.13 -34.64 -4.52
C GLY A 24 23.79 -34.02 -4.92
N SER A 25 23.11 -34.65 -5.89
CA SER A 25 21.65 -34.62 -6.09
C SER A 25 20.99 -33.37 -6.70
N ASN A 26 20.68 -33.53 -7.99
CA ASN A 26 19.39 -33.28 -8.66
C ASN A 26 18.81 -31.84 -8.79
N ARG A 27 18.51 -31.51 -10.06
CA ARG A 27 17.67 -30.41 -10.61
C ARG A 27 18.25 -29.00 -10.63
N ARG A 28 18.86 -28.71 -11.78
CA ARG A 28 19.28 -27.41 -12.28
C ARG A 28 18.05 -26.63 -12.77
N SER A 29 17.56 -25.69 -11.97
CA SER A 29 16.72 -24.57 -12.45
C SER A 29 17.64 -23.37 -12.70
N PRO A 30 17.49 -22.60 -13.79
CA PRO A 30 18.23 -21.35 -13.95
C PRO A 30 17.83 -20.38 -12.82
N PRO A 31 18.75 -19.54 -12.31
CA PRO A 31 18.36 -18.44 -11.44
C PRO A 31 17.46 -17.50 -12.24
N ILE A 32 16.16 -17.53 -11.95
CA ILE A 32 15.23 -16.52 -12.43
C ILE A 32 15.74 -15.20 -11.85
N PRO A 33 16.08 -14.18 -12.65
CA PRO A 33 16.21 -12.85 -12.11
C PRO A 33 14.83 -12.50 -11.55
N LEU A 34 14.70 -12.40 -10.22
CA LEU A 34 13.57 -11.71 -9.59
C LEU A 34 13.65 -10.25 -10.04
N SER A 35 13.16 -9.98 -11.26
CA SER A 35 12.64 -8.68 -11.60
C SER A 35 11.34 -8.60 -10.84
N ASP A 36 11.42 -8.11 -9.61
CA ASP A 36 10.26 -7.61 -8.91
C ASP A 36 9.64 -6.56 -9.85
N PRO A 37 8.45 -6.77 -10.44
CA PRO A 37 7.76 -5.66 -11.05
C PRO A 37 7.54 -4.68 -9.92
N LEU A 38 8.24 -3.54 -9.95
CA LEU A 38 7.92 -2.39 -9.11
C LEU A 38 6.42 -2.18 -9.26
N ASP A 39 5.66 -2.59 -8.24
CA ASP A 39 4.21 -2.73 -8.30
C ASP A 39 3.62 -1.33 -8.48
N MET A 40 3.41 -0.97 -9.75
CA MET A 40 2.83 0.30 -10.15
C MET A 40 1.37 0.27 -9.72
N ALA A 41 1.14 0.76 -8.49
CA ALA A 41 -0.09 0.77 -7.71
C ALA A 41 -0.41 -0.55 -6.98
N ALA A 42 0.33 -0.83 -5.91
CA ALA A 42 -0.11 -1.77 -4.89
C ALA A 42 -1.57 -1.45 -4.49
N ALA A 43 -2.49 -2.36 -4.81
CA ALA A 43 -3.91 -2.18 -4.52
C ALA A 43 -4.12 -1.91 -3.03
N SER A 44 -5.01 -0.97 -2.68
CA SER A 44 -5.32 -0.70 -1.27
C SER A 44 -5.79 -1.98 -0.59
N ILE A 45 -5.20 -2.24 0.57
CA ILE A 45 -5.47 -3.41 1.39
C ILE A 45 -6.76 -3.25 2.18
N TYR A 46 -7.32 -2.04 2.17
CA TYR A 46 -8.49 -1.66 2.92
C TYR A 46 -9.76 -1.73 2.06
N LEU A 47 -10.89 -1.90 2.73
CA LEU A 47 -12.18 -2.09 2.07
C LEU A 47 -12.55 -0.89 1.18
N LYS A 48 -13.30 -1.18 0.11
CA LYS A 48 -13.92 -0.12 -0.71
C LYS A 48 -14.93 0.67 0.11
N ILE A 49 -15.00 1.98 -0.13
CA ILE A 49 -15.93 2.86 0.58
C ILE A 49 -17.39 2.43 0.39
N THR A 50 -17.75 2.01 -0.82
CA THR A 50 -19.12 1.55 -1.15
C THR A 50 -19.51 0.32 -0.31
N SER A 51 -18.67 -0.72 -0.31
CA SER A 51 -18.89 -1.93 0.50
C SER A 51 -18.94 -1.63 2.00
N PHE A 52 -18.07 -0.71 2.46
CA PHE A 52 -18.04 -0.31 3.86
C PHE A 52 -19.31 0.44 4.29
N LEU A 53 -19.80 1.38 3.47
CA LEU A 53 -21.01 2.14 3.78
C LEU A 53 -22.26 1.24 3.76
N HIS A 54 -22.34 0.25 2.87
CA HIS A 54 -23.39 -0.77 2.91
C HIS A 54 -23.37 -1.57 4.21
N LYS A 55 -22.19 -2.03 4.66
CA LYS A 55 -22.02 -2.71 5.95
C LYS A 55 -22.50 -1.84 7.12
N LEU A 56 -22.21 -0.53 7.09
CA LEU A 56 -22.65 0.37 8.15
C LEU A 56 -24.16 0.62 8.13
N ASP A 57 -24.78 0.68 6.95
CA ASP A 57 -26.21 0.95 6.81
C ASP A 57 -27.07 -0.15 7.45
N GLU A 58 -26.61 -1.41 7.40
CA GLU A 58 -27.28 -2.56 8.06
C GLU A 58 -27.48 -2.34 9.57
N PHE A 59 -26.54 -1.68 10.24
CA PHE A 59 -26.57 -1.43 11.69
C PHE A 59 -26.97 0.01 12.05
N HIS A 60 -26.89 0.94 11.09
CA HIS A 60 -27.01 2.38 11.32
C HIS A 60 -27.86 3.13 10.27
N LEU A 61 -28.93 2.50 9.79
CA LEU A 61 -29.87 3.04 8.79
C LEU A 61 -30.27 4.52 9.00
N LYS A 62 -30.47 4.95 10.25
CA LYS A 62 -30.87 6.33 10.59
C LYS A 62 -29.84 7.39 10.20
N ARG A 63 -28.59 7.01 9.98
CA ARG A 63 -27.52 7.95 9.58
C ARG A 63 -27.52 8.25 8.08
N ASP A 64 -28.18 7.41 7.28
CA ASP A 64 -28.40 7.62 5.85
C ASP A 64 -27.08 7.94 5.14
N LEU A 65 -26.07 7.07 5.35
CA LEU A 65 -24.71 7.30 4.85
C LEU A 65 -24.55 6.91 3.37
N LEU A 66 -25.44 6.07 2.84
CA LEU A 66 -25.39 5.61 1.45
C LEU A 66 -25.54 6.75 0.44
N LYS A 67 -26.23 7.84 0.79
CA LYS A 67 -26.39 9.01 -0.09
C LYS A 67 -25.08 9.71 -0.44
N TYR A 68 -24.02 9.51 0.35
CA TYR A 68 -22.72 10.13 0.11
C TYR A 68 -21.85 9.31 -0.85
N ILE A 69 -22.25 8.09 -1.23
CA ILE A 69 -21.50 7.25 -2.18
C ILE A 69 -21.18 7.99 -3.48
N PRO A 70 -22.16 8.63 -4.18
CA PRO A 70 -21.87 9.33 -5.43
C PRO A 70 -20.85 10.46 -5.27
N LEU A 71 -20.87 11.17 -4.12
CA LEU A 71 -19.93 12.25 -3.84
C LEU A 71 -18.51 11.73 -3.62
N PHE A 72 -18.35 10.59 -2.94
CA PHE A 72 -17.03 9.96 -2.81
C PHE A 72 -16.50 9.49 -4.16
N GLU A 73 -17.35 8.94 -5.03
CA GLU A 73 -16.96 8.52 -6.38
C GLU A 73 -16.57 9.72 -7.27
N GLU A 74 -17.33 10.82 -7.22
CA GLU A 74 -17.01 12.06 -7.94
C GLU A 74 -15.66 12.65 -7.50
N LEU A 75 -15.35 12.56 -6.21
CA LEU A 75 -14.09 13.02 -5.62
C LEU A 75 -12.95 11.99 -5.75
N ASN A 76 -13.17 10.87 -6.44
CA ASN A 76 -12.22 9.78 -6.65
C ASN A 76 -11.70 9.14 -5.34
N PHE A 77 -12.56 9.04 -4.33
CA PHE A 77 -12.29 8.26 -3.13
C PHE A 77 -12.95 6.89 -3.24
N PHE A 78 -12.14 5.84 -3.33
CA PHE A 78 -12.60 4.47 -3.56
C PHE A 78 -12.39 3.56 -2.35
N ASN A 79 -11.43 3.85 -1.48
CA ASN A 79 -11.08 3.05 -0.31
C ASN A 79 -11.21 3.85 1.00
N ILE A 80 -11.51 3.15 2.09
CA ILE A 80 -11.74 3.80 3.39
C ILE A 80 -10.50 4.52 3.94
N ASP A 81 -9.29 4.10 3.54
CA ASP A 81 -8.04 4.74 3.99
C ASP A 81 -7.83 6.13 3.38
N GLU A 82 -8.43 6.40 2.23
CA GLU A 82 -8.40 7.72 1.59
C GLU A 82 -9.27 8.70 2.37
N ILE A 83 -10.45 8.25 2.79
CA ILE A 83 -11.36 9.01 3.65
C ILE A 83 -10.76 9.25 5.04
N ALA A 84 -10.01 8.29 5.57
CA ALA A 84 -9.35 8.41 6.88
C ALA A 84 -8.33 9.57 6.96
N LYS A 85 -7.84 10.04 5.80
CA LYS A 85 -6.89 11.15 5.67
C LYS A 85 -7.57 12.52 5.60
N LEU A 86 -8.89 12.55 5.46
CA LEU A 86 -9.66 13.78 5.31
C LEU A 86 -9.89 14.48 6.66
N ASP A 87 -9.87 15.81 6.60
CA ASP A 87 -10.25 16.65 7.73
C ASP A 87 -11.78 16.72 7.88
N THR A 88 -12.26 16.60 9.11
CA THR A 88 -13.69 16.60 9.42
C THR A 88 -14.35 17.92 9.04
N ALA A 89 -13.73 19.06 9.37
CA ALA A 89 -14.36 20.37 9.23
C ALA A 89 -14.37 20.84 7.77
N THR A 90 -13.25 20.71 7.08
CA THR A 90 -13.06 21.32 5.76
C THR A 90 -13.48 20.37 4.64
N ALA A 91 -13.06 19.11 4.70
CA ALA A 91 -13.32 18.16 3.63
C ALA A 91 -14.71 17.51 3.80
N LEU A 92 -14.97 16.85 4.93
CA LEU A 92 -16.22 16.12 5.11
C LEU A 92 -17.43 17.04 5.30
N CYS A 93 -17.35 18.00 6.22
CA CYS A 93 -18.46 18.94 6.45
C CYS A 93 -18.51 20.04 5.39
N GLY A 94 -17.36 20.54 4.93
CA GLY A 94 -17.31 21.67 4.00
C GLY A 94 -17.53 21.31 2.53
N ALA A 95 -16.89 20.24 2.04
CA ALA A 95 -16.96 19.87 0.61
C ALA A 95 -18.02 18.81 0.31
N ILE A 96 -18.20 17.83 1.20
CA ILE A 96 -19.14 16.70 1.02
C ILE A 96 -20.48 16.96 1.71
N ASP A 97 -20.59 18.05 2.48
CA ASP A 97 -21.79 18.43 3.25
C ASP A 97 -22.28 17.32 4.20
N ILE A 98 -21.34 16.52 4.72
CA ILE A 98 -21.65 15.52 5.74
C ILE A 98 -21.81 16.25 7.07
N SER A 99 -22.93 16.02 7.77
CA SER A 99 -23.12 16.60 9.10
C SER A 99 -21.99 16.20 10.05
N LEU A 100 -21.57 17.10 10.94
CA LEU A 100 -20.45 16.86 11.88
C LEU A 100 -20.61 15.52 12.65
N GLY A 101 -21.82 15.21 13.11
CA GLY A 101 -22.12 13.97 13.81
C GLY A 101 -21.99 12.71 12.95
N ASN A 102 -22.26 12.80 11.65
CA ASN A 102 -22.03 11.71 10.71
C ASN A 102 -20.56 11.61 10.29
N ALA A 103 -19.88 12.74 10.10
CA ALA A 103 -18.47 12.78 9.74
C ALA A 103 -17.59 12.18 10.84
N THR A 104 -17.78 12.59 12.09
CA THR A 104 -17.06 12.03 13.25
C THR A 104 -17.32 10.52 13.39
N PHE A 105 -18.60 10.11 13.30
CA PHE A 105 -18.96 8.70 13.37
C PHE A 105 -18.31 7.88 12.24
N LEU A 106 -18.36 8.37 11.00
CA LEU A 106 -17.80 7.67 9.85
C LEU A 106 -16.29 7.47 10.04
N LEU A 107 -15.56 8.49 10.45
CA LEU A 107 -14.12 8.39 10.70
C LEU A 107 -13.79 7.43 11.85
N GLU A 108 -14.59 7.39 12.91
CA GLU A 108 -14.42 6.41 13.98
C GLU A 108 -14.58 4.97 13.48
N GLN A 109 -15.63 4.70 12.70
CA GLN A 109 -15.87 3.37 12.15
C GLN A 109 -14.75 2.96 11.17
N ILE A 110 -14.32 3.88 10.31
CA ILE A 110 -13.22 3.65 9.36
C ILE A 110 -11.94 3.30 10.12
N ARG A 111 -11.58 4.06 11.16
CA ARG A 111 -10.39 3.77 11.98
C ARG A 111 -10.48 2.42 12.67
N GLY A 112 -11.68 2.02 13.10
CA GLY A 112 -11.94 0.69 13.67
C GLY A 112 -11.68 -0.43 12.66
N GLU A 113 -12.25 -0.31 11.46
CA GLU A 113 -12.09 -1.30 10.39
C GLU A 113 -10.63 -1.41 9.93
N MET A 114 -9.94 -0.28 9.73
CA MET A 114 -8.53 -0.29 9.35
C MET A 114 -7.66 -1.00 10.39
N LYS A 115 -7.87 -0.72 11.69
CA LYS A 115 -7.16 -1.42 12.77
C LYS A 115 -7.44 -2.92 12.77
N HIS A 116 -8.67 -3.33 12.43
CA HIS A 116 -9.03 -4.73 12.31
C HIS A 116 -8.26 -5.40 11.16
N THR A 117 -8.31 -4.82 9.96
CA THR A 117 -7.58 -5.30 8.78
C THR A 117 -6.07 -5.39 9.05
N ASP A 118 -5.48 -4.38 9.69
CA ASP A 118 -4.05 -4.38 10.04
C ASP A 118 -3.71 -5.54 11.00
N ARG A 119 -4.58 -5.82 11.97
CA ARG A 119 -4.39 -6.91 12.93
C ARG A 119 -4.47 -8.27 12.23
N GLU A 120 -5.47 -8.48 11.39
CA GLU A 120 -5.63 -9.74 10.63
C GLU A 120 -4.41 -10.04 9.77
N ARG A 121 -3.88 -9.02 9.08
CA ARG A 121 -2.67 -9.17 8.26
C ARG A 121 -1.44 -9.54 9.07
N ARG A 122 -1.25 -8.94 10.25
CA ARG A 122 -0.13 -9.31 11.14
C ARG A 122 -0.22 -10.75 11.62
N THR A 123 -1.43 -11.21 11.96
CA THR A 123 -1.63 -12.61 12.38
C THR A 123 -1.43 -13.60 11.23
N LEU A 124 -1.84 -13.24 10.01
CA LEU A 124 -1.64 -14.08 8.82
C LEU A 124 -0.17 -14.13 8.39
N GLY A 125 0.56 -13.01 8.48
CA GLY A 125 1.98 -12.93 8.11
C GLY A 125 2.95 -13.50 9.15
N ALA A 126 2.52 -13.69 10.39
CA ALA A 126 3.34 -14.27 11.47
C ALA A 126 3.29 -15.81 11.51
N GLY A 127 2.53 -16.45 10.63
CA GLY A 127 2.30 -17.90 10.60
C GLY A 127 3.04 -18.66 9.48
N THR A 128 3.95 -18.01 8.74
CA THR A 128 4.74 -18.59 7.66
C THR A 128 6.23 -18.56 7.94
#